data_AF-A0A5R9FGG5-F1
#
_entry.id   AF-A0A5R9FGG5-F1
#
_cell.length_a   1.000
_cell.length_b   1.000
_cell.length_c   1.000
_cell.angle_alpha   90.00
_cell.angle_beta   90.00
_cell.angle_gamma   90.00
#
_symmetry.space_group_name_H-M   'P 1'
#
loop_
_entity.id
_entity.type
_entity.pdbx_description
1 polymer ?
#
loop_
_entity_poly.entity_id
_entity_poly.type
_entity_poly.pdbx_seq_one_letter_code
_entity_poly.pdbx_strand_id
1 'polypeptide(L)'
;MRTTTDAGTAGTGMLTPTDYGFGELDPCVTHAGTGLLLDLPGRLLDEEFGAGGIMRFEDVDFPGTLTHEPTRRFLRETGLPEDGVIFQLEMDVPLSTLAEHYAAEWTGPVLITEGQRGQLPDGADRLIRLGSLGRRAEVTDLLVDGRTGALHEWSAPDAWLRPLNADISMLAFTLWLLHGANGPEAVTGIEPA
;
A
#
# COMPACT_ATOMS: atom_id res chain seq x y z
N MET A 1 20.43 -3.92 71.72
CA MET A 1 21.69 -3.28 71.28
C MET A 1 22.52 -4.35 70.59
N ARG A 2 23.03 -4.03 69.41
CA ARG A 2 23.36 -4.94 68.29
C ARG A 2 24.48 -5.93 68.62
N THR A 3 24.28 -7.20 68.25
CA THR A 3 25.34 -8.20 68.06
C THR A 3 25.48 -8.48 66.56
N THR A 4 26.72 -8.39 66.10
CA THR A 4 27.19 -8.51 64.72
C THR A 4 27.54 -9.96 64.38
N THR A 5 27.28 -10.37 63.13
CA THR A 5 28.07 -11.31 62.28
C THR A 5 28.17 -12.77 62.76
N ASP A 6 27.95 -13.84 62.00
CA ASP A 6 27.91 -14.14 60.56
C ASP A 6 27.11 -15.45 60.42
N ALA A 7 26.33 -15.61 59.34
CA ALA A 7 25.75 -16.90 58.96
C ALA A 7 25.85 -17.04 57.44
N GLY A 8 26.80 -17.86 57.02
CA GLY A 8 27.04 -18.23 55.63
C GLY A 8 25.79 -18.82 54.99
N THR A 9 25.43 -18.24 53.84
CA THR A 9 24.38 -18.77 52.95
C THR A 9 25.02 -19.69 51.92
N ALA A 10 24.63 -20.96 51.98
CA ALA A 10 24.69 -21.86 50.83
C ALA A 10 23.53 -21.50 49.87
N GLY A 11 23.83 -21.42 48.58
CA GLY A 11 22.83 -21.13 47.55
C GLY A 11 23.41 -21.27 46.16
N THR A 12 23.48 -22.52 45.68
CA THR A 12 23.36 -22.96 44.29
C THR A 12 23.58 -21.91 43.21
N GLY A 13 24.78 -21.94 42.60
CA GLY A 13 25.06 -21.27 41.34
C GLY A 13 24.15 -21.84 40.24
N MET A 14 23.11 -21.09 39.90
CA MET A 14 22.26 -21.35 38.76
C MET A 14 23.00 -20.92 37.49
N LEU A 15 23.16 -21.89 36.59
CA LEU A 15 23.71 -21.75 35.25
C LEU A 15 23.06 -20.55 34.54
N THR A 16 23.87 -19.59 34.11
CA THR A 16 23.46 -18.62 33.09
C THR A 16 23.72 -19.27 31.72
N PRO A 17 22.73 -19.35 30.83
CA PRO A 17 23.00 -19.61 29.43
C PRO A 17 23.59 -18.33 28.84
N THR A 18 24.89 -18.34 28.61
CA THR A 18 25.53 -17.57 27.54
C THR A 18 24.91 -18.01 26.21
N ASP A 19 24.88 -17.09 25.24
CA ASP A 19 24.55 -17.32 23.83
C ASP A 19 23.08 -17.60 23.49
N TYR A 20 22.29 -16.53 23.50
CA TYR A 20 21.43 -16.26 22.34
C TYR A 20 21.82 -14.89 21.80
N GLY A 21 22.71 -14.90 20.80
CA GLY A 21 22.87 -13.77 19.91
C GLY A 21 21.52 -13.50 19.24
N PHE A 22 20.77 -12.54 19.75
CA PHE A 22 19.85 -11.79 18.91
C PHE A 22 20.77 -11.05 17.93
N GLY A 23 20.92 -11.64 16.74
CA GLY A 23 21.41 -10.90 15.60
C GLY A 23 20.61 -9.61 15.55
N GLU A 24 21.31 -8.51 15.79
CA GLU A 24 20.89 -7.17 15.46
C GLU A 24 20.28 -7.27 14.06
N LEU A 25 18.96 -7.19 13.97
CA LEU A 25 18.30 -7.09 12.69
C LEU A 25 18.82 -5.80 12.09
N ASP A 26 19.74 -5.91 11.14
CA ASP A 26 20.26 -4.80 10.35
C ASP A 26 19.06 -3.92 9.93
N PRO A 27 18.92 -2.68 10.43
CA PRO A 27 17.79 -1.82 10.07
C PRO A 27 17.97 -1.20 8.66
N CYS A 28 18.64 -1.91 7.75
CA CYS A 28 18.95 -1.42 6.43
C CYS A 28 18.55 -2.46 5.37
N VAL A 29 17.24 -2.65 5.20
CA VAL A 29 16.74 -2.72 3.82
C VAL A 29 16.44 -1.28 3.40
N THR A 30 17.50 -0.49 3.19
CA THR A 30 17.42 0.72 2.39
C THR A 30 18.21 0.49 1.12
N HIS A 31 17.53 0.11 0.05
CA HIS A 31 17.94 0.56 -1.27
C HIS A 31 17.16 1.84 -1.60
N ALA A 32 17.33 2.89 -0.80
CA ALA A 32 16.68 4.18 -1.06
C ALA A 32 17.46 4.99 -2.11
N GLY A 33 17.60 4.45 -3.31
CA GLY A 33 18.07 5.19 -4.49
C GLY A 33 16.92 5.85 -5.27
N THR A 34 15.69 5.41 -5.05
CA THR A 34 14.51 5.77 -5.86
C THR A 34 13.56 6.74 -5.18
N GLY A 35 13.66 6.92 -3.85
CA GLY A 35 12.71 7.72 -3.07
C GLY A 35 11.41 6.98 -2.71
N LEU A 36 11.35 5.67 -2.94
CA LEU A 36 10.28 4.77 -2.50
C LEU A 36 10.82 3.73 -1.50
N LEU A 37 9.90 3.09 -0.77
CA LEU A 37 10.15 2.11 0.28
C LEU A 37 10.70 0.79 -0.27
N LEU A 38 10.24 0.37 -1.45
CA LEU A 38 10.69 -0.85 -2.13
C LEU A 38 11.25 -0.52 -3.52
N ASP A 39 12.36 -1.16 -3.85
CA ASP A 39 12.89 -1.18 -5.21
C ASP A 39 12.41 -2.48 -5.89
N LEU A 40 11.32 -2.39 -6.65
CA LEU A 40 10.73 -3.56 -7.28
C LEU A 40 11.43 -3.91 -8.60
N PRO A 41 11.75 -5.18 -8.86
CA PRO A 41 12.27 -5.59 -10.15
C PRO A 41 11.28 -5.23 -11.25
N GLY A 42 11.73 -4.56 -12.31
CA GLY A 42 10.84 -3.99 -13.33
C GLY A 42 9.95 -4.99 -14.07
N ARG A 43 10.24 -6.29 -14.00
CA ARG A 43 9.45 -7.38 -14.60
C ARG A 43 8.61 -8.19 -13.60
N LEU A 44 8.72 -7.92 -12.29
CA LEU A 44 8.04 -8.69 -11.25
C LEU A 44 6.52 -8.71 -11.47
N LEU A 45 5.94 -7.54 -11.75
CA LEU A 45 4.51 -7.42 -11.98
C LEU A 45 4.10 -7.98 -13.34
N ASP A 46 4.89 -7.75 -14.40
CA ASP A 46 4.59 -8.27 -15.73
C ASP A 46 4.65 -9.80 -15.80
N GLU A 47 5.54 -10.44 -15.02
CA GLU A 47 5.65 -11.90 -14.94
C GLU A 47 4.44 -12.54 -14.25
N GLU A 48 3.84 -11.87 -13.26
CA GLU A 48 2.71 -12.40 -12.49
C GLU A 48 1.35 -12.06 -13.12
N PHE A 49 1.14 -10.79 -13.46
CA PHE A 49 -0.16 -10.30 -13.97
C PHE A 49 -0.25 -10.35 -15.51
N GLY A 50 0.87 -10.58 -16.19
CA GLY A 50 0.98 -10.49 -17.65
C GLY A 50 1.06 -9.03 -18.13
N ALA A 51 1.66 -8.84 -19.31
CA ALA A 51 1.89 -7.50 -19.89
C ALA A 51 0.61 -6.68 -20.18
N GLY A 52 -0.57 -7.32 -20.20
CA GLY A 52 -1.86 -6.65 -20.39
C GLY A 52 -2.68 -6.49 -19.11
N GLY A 53 -2.14 -6.88 -17.94
CA GLY A 53 -2.80 -6.70 -16.64
C GLY A 53 -2.22 -5.54 -15.83
N ILE A 54 -1.25 -4.81 -16.40
CA ILE A 54 -0.55 -3.70 -15.75
C ILE A 54 -0.80 -2.41 -16.53
N MET A 55 -1.46 -1.46 -15.88
CA MET A 55 -1.64 -0.09 -16.39
C MET A 55 -0.39 0.73 -16.10
N ARG A 56 0.16 1.34 -17.15
CA ARG A 56 1.22 2.33 -17.08
C ARG A 56 0.68 3.67 -17.56
N PHE A 57 1.06 4.74 -16.87
CA PHE A 57 0.58 6.09 -17.14
C PHE A 57 1.63 6.91 -17.87
N GLU A 58 1.22 7.72 -18.82
CA GLU A 58 2.07 8.70 -19.47
C GLU A 58 2.14 10.01 -18.68
N ASP A 59 3.17 10.82 -18.95
CA ASP A 59 3.34 12.10 -18.24
C ASP A 59 2.15 13.06 -18.41
N VAL A 60 1.38 12.91 -19.50
CA VAL A 60 0.15 13.67 -19.80
C VAL A 60 -1.06 13.20 -19.01
N ASP A 61 -1.01 11.99 -18.47
CA ASP A 61 -2.09 11.36 -17.70
C ASP A 61 -2.04 11.79 -16.23
N PHE A 62 -0.91 12.36 -15.79
CA PHE A 62 -0.74 12.85 -14.43
C PHE A 62 -1.30 14.27 -14.26
N PRO A 63 -2.11 14.52 -13.22
CA PRO A 63 -2.52 15.87 -12.88
C PRO A 63 -1.29 16.67 -12.44
N GLY A 64 -1.31 18.00 -12.69
CA GLY A 64 -0.19 18.89 -12.35
C GLY A 64 0.13 18.94 -10.84
N THR A 65 -0.75 18.43 -10.00
CA THR A 65 -0.58 18.32 -8.54
C THR A 65 0.26 17.11 -8.13
N LEU A 66 0.41 16.10 -9.02
CA LEU A 66 1.35 15.00 -8.84
C LEU A 66 2.77 15.48 -9.14
N THR A 67 3.44 16.00 -8.12
CA THR A 67 4.81 16.54 -8.19
C THR A 67 5.84 15.60 -7.57
N HIS A 68 5.40 14.55 -6.89
CA HIS A 68 6.27 13.54 -6.31
C HIS A 68 6.90 12.66 -7.40
N GLU A 69 8.10 13.04 -7.83
CA GLU A 69 8.86 12.38 -8.90
C GLU A 69 9.01 10.85 -8.74
N PRO A 70 9.29 10.29 -7.54
CA PRO A 70 9.35 8.85 -7.37
C PRO A 70 8.05 8.13 -7.74
N THR A 71 6.91 8.70 -7.35
CA THR A 71 5.59 8.13 -7.66
C THR A 71 5.30 8.22 -9.15
N ARG A 72 5.58 9.37 -9.80
CA ARG A 72 5.41 9.55 -11.25
C ARG A 72 6.22 8.53 -12.03
N ARG A 73 7.50 8.38 -11.67
CA ARG A 73 8.40 7.41 -12.30
C ARG A 73 7.87 5.98 -12.17
N PHE A 74 7.44 5.61 -10.97
CA PHE A 74 6.90 4.27 -10.72
C PHE A 74 5.66 4.00 -11.57
N LEU A 75 4.70 4.91 -11.61
CA LEU A 75 3.47 4.75 -12.39
C LEU A 75 3.72 4.68 -13.90
N ARG A 76 4.78 5.36 -14.39
CA ARG A 76 5.17 5.35 -15.80
C ARG A 76 5.96 4.09 -16.20
N GLU A 77 6.94 3.72 -15.39
CA GLU A 77 7.91 2.67 -15.76
C GLU A 77 7.42 1.28 -15.29
N THR A 78 6.92 1.19 -14.06
CA THR A 78 6.47 -0.07 -13.45
C THR A 78 4.96 -0.25 -13.61
N GLY A 79 4.17 0.80 -13.40
CA GLY A 79 2.72 0.75 -13.45
C GLY A 79 2.08 0.09 -12.22
N LEU A 80 0.76 -0.09 -12.30
CA LEU A 80 -0.03 -0.80 -11.29
C LEU A 80 -0.89 -1.88 -11.94
N PRO A 81 -1.18 -2.98 -11.23
CA PRO A 81 -2.20 -3.94 -11.68
C PRO A 81 -3.56 -3.26 -11.87
N GLU A 82 -4.22 -3.53 -13.00
CA GLU A 82 -5.56 -3.03 -13.31
C GLU A 82 -6.61 -3.60 -12.36
N ASP A 83 -6.52 -4.92 -12.12
CA ASP A 83 -7.39 -5.68 -11.23
C ASP A 83 -6.53 -6.46 -10.23
N GLY A 84 -6.78 -6.19 -8.95
CA GLY A 84 -6.16 -6.85 -7.82
C GLY A 84 -7.24 -7.36 -6.86
N VAL A 85 -6.90 -8.44 -6.13
CA VAL A 85 -7.82 -9.16 -5.22
C VAL A 85 -8.56 -8.24 -4.22
N ILE A 86 -7.98 -7.10 -3.87
CA ILE A 86 -8.54 -6.10 -2.95
C ILE A 86 -8.56 -4.69 -3.54
N PHE A 87 -8.09 -4.49 -4.77
CA PHE A 87 -7.83 -3.18 -5.36
C PHE A 87 -8.28 -3.17 -6.81
N GLN A 88 -9.09 -2.18 -7.17
CA GLN A 88 -9.45 -1.93 -8.55
C GLN A 88 -8.91 -0.57 -8.96
N LEU A 89 -8.05 -0.55 -9.97
CA LEU A 89 -7.44 0.69 -10.47
C LEU A 89 -8.49 1.56 -11.17
N GLU A 90 -8.38 2.87 -10.99
CA GLU A 90 -9.08 3.86 -11.81
C GLU A 90 -8.42 3.92 -13.18
N MET A 91 -9.11 3.34 -14.16
CA MET A 91 -8.67 3.32 -15.56
C MET A 91 -9.11 4.58 -16.33
N ASP A 92 -9.82 5.50 -15.68
CA ASP A 92 -10.19 6.78 -16.29
C ASP A 92 -8.96 7.67 -16.34
N VAL A 93 -8.60 8.03 -17.58
CA VAL A 93 -7.44 8.85 -17.91
C VAL A 93 -7.92 10.20 -18.45
N PRO A 94 -7.34 11.33 -18.01
CA PRO A 94 -6.25 11.45 -17.04
C PRO A 94 -6.67 11.14 -15.60
N LEU A 95 -5.70 10.77 -14.76
CA LEU A 95 -5.93 10.65 -13.32
C LEU A 95 -6.44 11.99 -12.77
N SER A 96 -7.42 11.91 -11.88
CA SER A 96 -8.06 13.10 -11.31
C SER A 96 -7.77 13.23 -9.82
N THR A 97 -7.73 14.48 -9.35
CA THR A 97 -7.73 14.75 -7.91
C THR A 97 -9.10 14.42 -7.33
N LEU A 98 -9.15 14.12 -6.03
CA LEU A 98 -10.40 13.81 -5.34
C LEU A 98 -11.40 14.97 -5.47
N ALA A 99 -10.91 16.22 -5.43
CA ALA A 99 -11.74 17.40 -5.67
C ALA A 99 -12.33 17.47 -7.09
N GLU A 100 -11.53 17.15 -8.11
CA GLU A 100 -11.97 17.13 -9.52
C GLU A 100 -12.98 16.01 -9.77
N HIS A 101 -12.70 14.80 -9.26
CA HIS A 101 -13.60 13.66 -9.35
C HIS A 101 -14.97 13.98 -8.76
N TYR A 102 -15.00 14.50 -7.52
CA TYR A 102 -16.25 14.88 -6.85
C TYR A 102 -16.99 16.03 -7.56
N ALA A 103 -16.26 16.98 -8.14
CA ALA A 103 -16.87 18.07 -8.91
C ALA A 103 -17.50 17.55 -10.21
N ALA A 104 -16.90 16.55 -10.86
CA ALA A 104 -17.44 15.93 -12.08
C ALA A 104 -18.72 15.14 -11.79
N GLU A 105 -18.73 14.34 -10.71
CA GLU A 105 -19.92 13.59 -10.25
C GLU A 105 -21.11 14.51 -9.95
N TRP A 106 -20.84 15.72 -9.44
CA TRP A 106 -21.86 16.74 -9.16
C TRP A 106 -22.61 17.22 -10.42
N THR A 107 -21.96 17.18 -11.57
CA THR A 107 -22.54 17.57 -12.88
C THR A 107 -23.17 16.41 -13.65
N GLY A 108 -22.99 15.17 -13.18
CA GLY A 108 -23.55 13.97 -13.79
C GLY A 108 -25.02 13.72 -13.39
N PRO A 109 -25.78 12.93 -14.16
CA PRO A 109 -27.16 12.55 -13.84
C PRO A 109 -27.28 11.53 -12.68
N VAL A 110 -26.24 11.37 -11.85
CA VAL A 110 -26.19 10.34 -10.80
C VAL A 110 -27.06 10.77 -9.61
N LEU A 111 -27.98 9.89 -9.24
CA LEU A 111 -28.87 9.99 -8.08
C LEU A 111 -28.07 9.83 -6.78
N ILE A 112 -27.22 10.81 -6.43
CA ILE A 112 -26.70 10.90 -5.07
C ILE A 112 -27.87 11.21 -4.15
N THR A 113 -28.27 10.25 -3.32
CA THR A 113 -29.29 10.45 -2.29
C THR A 113 -28.81 11.55 -1.35
N GLU A 114 -29.62 12.60 -1.15
CA GLU A 114 -29.33 13.67 -0.19
C GLU A 114 -29.01 13.04 1.18
N GLY A 115 -27.74 13.13 1.61
CA GLY A 115 -27.25 12.50 2.84
C GLY A 115 -26.00 11.63 2.67
N GLN A 116 -25.68 11.18 1.45
CA GLN A 116 -24.44 10.46 1.13
C GLN A 116 -23.26 11.37 0.79
N ARG A 117 -23.45 12.69 0.93
CA ARG A 117 -22.42 13.70 0.65
C ARG A 117 -21.40 13.72 1.79
N GLY A 118 -20.30 12.99 1.58
CA GLY A 118 -19.10 13.16 2.39
C GLY A 118 -18.55 14.58 2.26
N GLN A 119 -18.10 15.15 3.38
CA GLN A 119 -17.25 16.34 3.30
C GLN A 119 -15.91 15.92 2.69
N LEU A 120 -15.44 16.64 1.68
CA LEU A 120 -14.09 16.42 1.18
C LEU A 120 -13.06 16.69 2.29
N PRO A 121 -12.03 15.85 2.41
CA PRO A 121 -10.97 16.07 3.38
C PRO A 121 -10.12 17.30 2.98
N ASP A 122 -9.44 17.88 3.97
CA ASP A 122 -8.55 19.01 3.73
C ASP A 122 -7.44 18.64 2.73
N GLY A 123 -7.29 19.45 1.68
CA GLY A 123 -6.32 19.19 0.62
C GLY A 123 -6.77 18.15 -0.42
N ALA A 124 -8.08 17.96 -0.62
CA ALA A 124 -8.60 17.11 -1.69
C ALA A 124 -8.10 17.48 -3.11
N ASP A 125 -7.60 18.71 -3.30
CA ASP A 125 -7.00 19.19 -4.55
C ASP A 125 -5.60 18.60 -4.84
N ARG A 126 -4.93 18.00 -3.86
CA ARG A 126 -3.64 17.32 -4.03
C ARG A 126 -3.72 15.81 -3.85
N LEU A 127 -4.85 15.30 -3.38
CA LEU A 127 -5.10 13.87 -3.22
C LEU A 127 -5.57 13.33 -4.57
N ILE A 128 -4.77 12.49 -5.19
CA ILE A 128 -5.05 11.90 -6.50
C ILE A 128 -5.67 10.54 -6.27
N ARG A 129 -6.80 10.29 -6.91
CA ARG A 129 -7.48 9.01 -6.81
C ARG A 129 -6.78 8.01 -7.72
N LEU A 130 -6.38 6.88 -7.15
CA LEU A 130 -5.77 5.77 -7.89
C LEU A 130 -6.79 4.69 -8.23
N GLY A 131 -7.88 4.61 -7.47
CA GLY A 131 -8.85 3.53 -7.59
C GLY A 131 -9.54 3.27 -6.26
N SER A 132 -10.11 2.08 -6.13
CA SER A 132 -10.86 1.69 -4.94
C SER A 132 -10.28 0.45 -4.27
N LEU A 133 -10.35 0.42 -2.95
CA LEU A 133 -9.96 -0.68 -2.09
C LEU A 133 -11.22 -1.32 -1.48
N GLY A 134 -11.29 -2.65 -1.46
CA GLY A 134 -12.34 -3.35 -0.74
C GLY A 134 -12.61 -4.77 -1.23
N ARG A 135 -13.23 -5.58 -0.37
CA ARG A 135 -13.93 -6.81 -0.78
C ARG A 135 -15.42 -6.67 -0.49
N ARG A 136 -16.22 -6.72 -1.55
CA ARG A 136 -17.70 -6.87 -1.57
C ARG A 136 -18.55 -5.64 -1.15
N ALA A 137 -18.42 -5.05 0.04
CA ALA A 137 -19.48 -4.14 0.58
C ALA A 137 -19.02 -2.80 1.18
N GLU A 138 -17.77 -2.67 1.60
CA GLU A 138 -17.18 -1.40 2.03
C GLU A 138 -16.07 -1.07 1.03
N VAL A 139 -16.35 -0.09 0.17
CA VAL A 139 -15.42 0.37 -0.86
C VAL A 139 -14.89 1.71 -0.41
N THR A 140 -13.58 1.79 -0.20
CA THR A 140 -12.87 3.03 0.12
C THR A 140 -12.05 3.46 -1.09
N ASP A 141 -11.83 4.75 -1.25
CA ASP A 141 -10.96 5.26 -2.30
C ASP A 141 -9.51 5.18 -1.83
N LEU A 142 -8.65 4.65 -2.70
CA LEU A 142 -7.22 4.68 -2.51
C LEU A 142 -6.66 5.94 -3.16
N LEU A 143 -6.05 6.78 -2.33
CA LEU A 143 -5.56 8.09 -2.71
C LEU A 143 -4.05 8.15 -2.54
N VAL A 144 -3.39 8.94 -3.39
CA VAL A 144 -1.99 9.33 -3.22
C VAL A 144 -1.89 10.84 -3.04
N ASP A 145 -1.15 11.28 -2.03
CA ASP A 145 -0.80 12.70 -1.91
C ASP A 145 0.23 13.05 -3.00
N GLY A 146 -0.15 13.90 -3.94
CA GLY A 146 0.65 14.25 -5.09
C GLY A 146 1.99 14.92 -4.77
N ARG A 147 2.17 15.47 -3.57
CA ARG A 147 3.43 16.11 -3.15
C ARG A 147 4.37 15.16 -2.44
N THR A 148 3.83 14.23 -1.66
CA THR A 148 4.63 13.35 -0.79
C THR A 148 4.70 11.90 -1.26
N GLY A 149 3.81 11.50 -2.17
CA GLY A 149 3.67 10.10 -2.60
C GLY A 149 3.04 9.19 -1.55
N ALA A 150 2.59 9.72 -0.41
CA ALA A 150 2.00 8.94 0.67
C ALA A 150 0.61 8.44 0.31
N LEU A 151 0.35 7.16 0.53
CA LEU A 151 -0.96 6.56 0.30
C LEU A 151 -1.91 6.76 1.48
N HIS A 152 -3.15 7.04 1.13
CA HIS A 152 -4.25 7.21 2.05
C HIS A 152 -5.46 6.42 1.59
N GLU A 153 -6.23 5.96 2.54
CA GLU A 153 -7.56 5.40 2.35
C GLU A 153 -8.59 6.45 2.74
N TRP A 154 -9.62 6.64 1.92
CA TRP A 154 -10.70 7.58 2.21
C TRP A 154 -12.07 6.93 2.04
N SER A 155 -12.94 7.18 3.01
CA SER A 155 -14.35 6.79 2.98
C SER A 155 -15.20 8.04 2.84
N ALA A 156 -15.99 8.14 1.76
CA ALA A 156 -16.92 9.26 1.57
C ALA A 156 -17.95 9.37 2.71
N PRO A 157 -18.63 8.30 3.16
CA PRO A 157 -19.58 8.37 4.27
C PRO A 157 -19.00 8.93 5.56
N ASP A 158 -17.76 8.55 5.89
CA ASP A 158 -17.12 8.93 7.15
C ASP A 158 -16.28 10.21 7.05
N ALA A 159 -16.06 10.70 5.82
CA ALA A 159 -15.14 11.80 5.48
C ALA A 159 -13.73 11.63 6.09
N TRP A 160 -13.35 10.41 6.45
CA TRP A 160 -12.11 10.14 7.18
C TRP A 160 -11.02 9.70 6.19
N LEU A 161 -9.97 10.51 6.09
CA LEU A 161 -8.71 10.18 5.45
C LEU A 161 -7.75 9.44 6.41
N ARG A 162 -7.45 8.18 6.12
CA ARG A 162 -6.55 7.34 6.93
C ARG A 162 -5.22 7.14 6.21
N PRO A 163 -4.07 7.45 6.82
CA PRO A 163 -2.77 7.15 6.23
C PRO A 163 -2.53 5.64 6.25
N LEU A 164 -2.06 5.09 5.13
CA LEU A 164 -1.70 3.67 5.03
C LEU A 164 -0.26 3.39 5.48
N ASN A 165 0.52 4.43 5.79
CA ASN A 165 1.96 4.33 6.09
C ASN A 165 2.73 3.53 5.02
N ALA A 166 2.28 3.65 3.78
CA ALA A 166 2.77 2.94 2.61
C ALA A 166 2.89 3.91 1.44
N ASP A 167 3.71 3.53 0.47
CA ASP A 167 3.79 4.19 -0.83
C ASP A 167 3.38 3.24 -1.95
N ILE A 168 3.45 3.75 -3.18
CA ILE A 168 3.04 3.04 -4.39
C ILE A 168 3.80 1.72 -4.62
N SER A 169 5.05 1.64 -4.19
CA SER A 169 5.87 0.44 -4.33
C SER A 169 5.41 -0.67 -3.36
N MET A 170 5.10 -0.31 -2.12
CA MET A 170 4.59 -1.26 -1.13
C MET A 170 3.19 -1.75 -1.49
N LEU A 171 2.34 -0.88 -2.06
CA LEU A 171 1.05 -1.27 -2.60
C LEU A 171 1.21 -2.33 -3.69
N ALA A 172 1.98 -2.02 -4.74
CA ALA A 172 2.19 -2.93 -5.86
C ALA A 172 2.74 -4.30 -5.42
N PHE A 173 3.69 -4.30 -4.48
CA PHE A 173 4.22 -5.52 -3.90
C PHE A 173 3.16 -6.32 -3.13
N THR A 174 2.30 -5.64 -2.37
CA THR A 174 1.21 -6.28 -1.63
C THR A 174 0.19 -6.90 -2.58
N LEU A 175 -0.15 -6.21 -3.68
CA LEU A 175 -1.03 -6.75 -4.71
C LEU A 175 -0.44 -7.98 -5.37
N TRP A 176 0.86 -7.97 -5.68
CA TRP A 176 1.59 -9.12 -6.19
C TRP A 176 1.54 -10.33 -5.22
N LEU A 177 1.83 -10.12 -3.93
CA LEU A 177 1.75 -11.17 -2.92
C LEU A 177 0.34 -11.77 -2.83
N LEU A 178 -0.68 -10.93 -2.88
CA LEU A 178 -2.07 -11.37 -2.83
C LEU A 178 -2.48 -12.12 -4.10
N HIS A 179 -1.98 -11.72 -5.26
CA HIS A 179 -2.26 -12.43 -6.52
C HIS A 179 -1.67 -13.85 -6.49
N GLY A 180 -0.39 -13.98 -6.14
CA GLY A 180 0.28 -15.28 -6.04
C GLY A 180 -0.36 -16.22 -5.01
N ALA A 181 -0.87 -15.69 -3.90
CA ALA A 181 -1.60 -16.48 -2.89
C ALA A 181 -3.00 -16.95 -3.36
N ASN A 182 -3.56 -16.35 -4.42
CA ASN A 182 -4.82 -16.77 -5.03
C ASN A 182 -4.62 -17.57 -6.33
N GLY A 183 -3.37 -17.83 -6.72
CA GLY A 183 -3.06 -18.75 -7.81
C GLY A 183 -3.51 -20.18 -7.48
N PRO A 184 -4.04 -20.94 -8.45
CA PRO A 184 -4.39 -22.33 -8.21
C PRO A 184 -3.11 -23.10 -7.85
N GLU A 185 -3.11 -23.77 -6.69
CA GLU A 185 -2.14 -24.82 -6.40
C GLU A 185 -2.34 -25.94 -7.44
N ALA A 186 -1.65 -25.84 -8.57
CA ALA A 186 -1.61 -26.88 -9.60
C ALA A 186 -0.71 -28.03 -9.11
N VAL A 187 -1.12 -28.68 -8.01
CA VAL A 187 -0.67 -30.02 -7.64
C VAL A 187 -1.84 -30.96 -7.90
N THR A 188 -1.77 -31.68 -9.01
CA THR A 188 -2.20 -33.08 -9.13
C THR A 188 -1.76 -33.64 -10.48
N GLY A 189 -0.44 -33.72 -10.67
CA GLY A 189 0.13 -34.72 -11.56
C GLY A 189 0.19 -36.05 -10.80
N ILE A 190 -0.89 -36.83 -10.84
CA ILE A 190 -0.84 -38.27 -10.55
C ILE A 190 -1.34 -38.97 -11.81
N GLU A 191 -0.40 -39.40 -12.65
CA GLU A 191 -0.71 -40.32 -13.75
C GLU A 191 -1.07 -41.71 -13.18
N PRO A 192 -2.21 -42.31 -13.55
CA PRO A 192 -2.42 -43.73 -13.33
C PRO A 192 -1.80 -44.54 -14.47
N ALA A 193 -0.99 -45.53 -14.10
CA ALA A 193 -0.53 -46.62 -14.96
C ALA A 193 -1.65 -47.64 -15.25
#